data_AF-A0A842S3T5-F1
#
_entry.id   AF-A0A842S3T5-F1
#
_cell.length_a   1.000
_cell.length_b   1.000
_cell.length_c   1.000
_cell.angle_alpha   90.00
_cell.angle_beta   90.00
_cell.angle_gamma   90.00
#
_symmetry.space_group_name_H-M   'P 1'
#
loop_
_entity.id
_entity.type
_entity.pdbx_description
1 polymer ?
#
loop_
_entity_poly.entity_id
_entity_poly.type
_entity_poly.pdbx_seq_one_letter_code
_entity_poly.pdbx_strand_id
1 'polypeptide(L)'
;MDPWILISITFLELLFLIIPTYIAKTIETNSLKEQFIDLGFTKSDDSIPNIGAKIILGFILGIFFFLIGGYILYFFTIVVVSNLFGADFLVDAQKGAISTQPLQPNILQLFILIMQQIFIIAVCEEFFFRAFLIEKISYKLNVIHAMIISSLFFAIYHVPPFLVPLSTIITYFGYYFFFALLLGTLYIVLNQSLLSVIVAHSTFNILVILL
;
A
#
# COMPACT_ATOMS: atom_id res chain seq x y z
N MET A 1 16.94 -0.12 9.87
CA MET A 1 16.54 0.67 11.06
C MET A 1 16.51 -0.21 12.30
N ASP A 2 16.60 0.36 13.51
CA ASP A 2 16.32 -0.42 14.74
C ASP A 2 14.88 -0.98 14.67
N PRO A 3 14.68 -2.31 14.84
CA PRO A 3 13.36 -2.91 14.70
C PRO A 3 12.29 -2.33 15.64
N TRP A 4 12.66 -1.89 16.85
CA TRP A 4 11.71 -1.28 17.79
C TRP A 4 11.24 0.09 17.35
N ILE A 5 12.14 0.87 16.74
CA ILE A 5 11.76 2.16 16.12
C ILE A 5 10.77 1.89 14.98
N LEU A 6 11.03 0.88 14.16
CA LEU A 6 10.15 0.52 13.04
C LEU A 6 8.76 0.12 13.56
N ILE A 7 8.73 -0.81 14.52
CA ILE A 7 7.50 -1.26 15.17
C ILE A 7 6.69 -0.07 15.72
N SER A 8 7.37 0.88 16.36
CA SER A 8 6.72 2.04 16.97
C SER A 8 6.13 2.99 15.92
N ILE A 9 6.89 3.29 14.87
CA ILE A 9 6.46 4.18 13.79
C ILE A 9 5.28 3.57 13.02
N THR A 10 5.24 2.25 12.83
CA THR A 10 4.13 1.56 12.15
C THR A 10 2.77 1.81 12.80
N PHE A 11 2.71 2.11 14.11
CA PHE A 11 1.42 2.46 14.74
C PHE A 11 0.86 3.81 14.26
N LEU A 12 1.68 4.67 13.66
CA LEU A 12 1.20 5.90 13.02
C LEU A 12 0.31 5.61 11.81
N GLU A 13 0.42 4.43 11.19
CA GLU A 13 -0.46 4.01 10.10
C GLU A 13 -1.93 3.95 10.52
N LEU A 14 -2.21 3.76 11.82
CA LEU A 14 -3.57 3.81 12.33
C LEU A 14 -4.25 5.16 12.05
N LEU A 15 -3.49 6.23 11.80
CA LEU A 15 -4.04 7.51 11.37
C LEU A 15 -4.75 7.43 10.02
N PHE A 16 -4.30 6.55 9.11
CA PHE A 16 -5.00 6.28 7.85
C PHE A 16 -6.31 5.53 8.03
N LEU A 17 -6.55 4.94 9.19
CA LEU A 17 -7.87 4.43 9.54
C LEU A 17 -8.69 5.50 10.27
N ILE A 18 -8.10 6.15 11.26
CA ILE A 18 -8.79 7.05 12.19
C ILE A 18 -9.23 8.35 11.50
N ILE A 19 -8.33 9.01 10.76
CA ILE A 19 -8.60 10.32 10.16
C ILE A 19 -9.72 10.25 9.11
N PRO A 20 -9.68 9.33 8.13
CA PRO A 20 -10.71 9.28 7.09
C PRO A 20 -12.07 8.92 7.65
N THR A 21 -12.09 8.01 8.63
CA THR A 21 -13.30 7.62 9.35
C THR A 21 -13.88 8.80 10.14
N TYR A 22 -13.03 9.60 10.80
CA TYR A 22 -13.47 10.81 11.48
C TYR A 22 -14.04 11.87 10.52
N ILE A 23 -13.37 12.08 9.38
CA ILE A 23 -13.84 12.99 8.33
C ILE A 23 -15.19 12.52 7.78
N ALA A 24 -15.32 11.24 7.42
CA ALA A 24 -16.55 10.66 6.90
C ALA A 24 -17.68 10.79 7.91
N LYS A 25 -17.45 10.49 9.19
CA LYS A 25 -18.45 10.65 10.26
C LYS A 25 -18.94 12.10 10.39
N THR A 26 -18.02 13.05 10.28
CA THR A 26 -18.35 14.48 10.45
C THR A 26 -19.18 15.01 9.28
N ILE A 27 -18.97 14.50 8.07
CA ILE A 27 -19.63 14.97 6.85
C ILE A 27 -20.92 14.20 6.57
N GLU A 28 -20.91 12.87 6.74
CA GLU A 28 -21.96 11.97 6.22
C GLU A 28 -22.91 11.48 7.31
N THR A 29 -22.67 11.78 8.58
CA THR A 29 -23.50 11.42 9.75
C THR A 29 -23.77 9.92 9.97
N ASN A 30 -23.27 9.05 9.10
CA ASN A 30 -23.37 7.59 9.22
C ASN A 30 -22.58 7.07 10.44
N SER A 31 -23.01 5.93 10.96
CA SER A 31 -22.27 5.24 12.03
C SER A 31 -20.95 4.68 11.50
N LEU A 32 -19.96 4.51 12.39
CA LEU A 32 -18.66 3.92 12.04
C LEU A 32 -18.84 2.56 11.34
N LYS A 33 -19.74 1.73 11.85
CA LYS A 33 -20.00 0.40 11.33
C LYS A 33 -20.51 0.44 9.88
N GLU A 34 -21.42 1.34 9.57
CA GLU A 34 -21.94 1.53 8.21
C GLU A 34 -20.82 1.97 7.28
N GLN A 35 -19.97 2.91 7.70
CA GLN A 35 -18.82 3.33 6.91
C GLN A 35 -17.85 2.19 6.63
N PHE A 36 -17.54 1.34 7.61
CA PHE A 36 -16.68 0.17 7.39
C PHE A 36 -17.25 -0.81 6.35
N ILE A 37 -18.57 -0.97 6.33
CA ILE A 37 -19.27 -1.83 5.36
C ILE A 37 -19.29 -1.18 3.98
N ASP A 38 -19.65 0.10 3.90
CA ASP A 38 -19.72 0.89 2.67
C ASP A 38 -18.35 0.97 1.99
N LEU A 39 -17.29 1.13 2.79
CA LEU A 39 -15.89 1.17 2.36
C LEU A 39 -15.34 -0.23 1.98
N GLY A 40 -16.17 -1.29 1.97
CA GLY A 40 -15.84 -2.54 1.28
C GLY A 40 -15.05 -3.58 2.08
N PHE A 41 -15.02 -3.51 3.42
CA PHE A 41 -14.43 -4.58 4.25
C PHE A 41 -15.17 -5.92 4.08
N THR A 42 -16.49 -5.87 3.94
CA THR A 42 -17.35 -7.02 3.65
C THR A 42 -18.64 -6.52 3.03
N LYS A 43 -19.02 -7.03 1.86
CA LYS A 43 -20.44 -7.00 1.48
C LYS A 43 -21.15 -7.94 2.44
N SER A 44 -22.24 -7.49 3.07
CA SER A 44 -22.93 -8.24 4.14
C SER A 44 -23.36 -9.66 3.75
N ASP A 45 -23.38 -9.95 2.46
CA ASP A 45 -23.95 -11.17 1.88
C ASP A 45 -22.89 -12.17 1.39
N ASP A 46 -21.60 -11.94 1.68
CA ASP A 46 -20.53 -12.86 1.28
C ASP A 46 -20.61 -14.20 2.04
N SER A 47 -20.77 -15.29 1.31
CA SER A 47 -20.72 -16.64 1.89
C SER A 47 -19.28 -17.01 2.33
N ILE A 48 -19.14 -17.88 3.33
CA ILE A 48 -17.82 -18.36 3.82
C ILE A 48 -16.92 -18.87 2.67
N PRO A 49 -17.41 -19.66 1.70
CA PRO A 49 -16.60 -20.06 0.55
C PRO A 49 -16.07 -18.89 -0.28
N ASN A 50 -16.85 -17.81 -0.40
CA ASN A 50 -16.43 -16.62 -1.13
C ASN A 50 -15.29 -15.87 -0.41
N ILE A 51 -15.38 -15.77 0.92
CA ILE A 51 -14.30 -15.20 1.75
C ILE A 51 -13.01 -16.01 1.58
N GLY A 52 -13.10 -17.34 1.64
CA GLY A 52 -11.94 -18.23 1.42
C GLY A 52 -11.31 -18.04 0.04
N ALA A 53 -12.13 -17.97 -1.02
CA ALA A 53 -11.66 -17.71 -2.38
C ALA A 53 -10.95 -16.35 -2.52
N LYS A 54 -11.48 -15.30 -1.87
CA LYS A 54 -10.87 -13.97 -1.84
C LYS A 54 -9.50 -13.95 -1.17
N ILE A 55 -9.33 -14.69 -0.08
CA ILE A 55 -8.04 -14.83 0.63
C ILE A 55 -7.04 -15.57 -0.24
N ILE A 56 -7.43 -16.72 -0.82
CA ILE A 56 -6.56 -17.51 -1.71
C ILE A 56 -6.12 -16.68 -2.91
N LEU A 57 -7.04 -15.97 -3.55
CA LEU A 57 -6.73 -15.10 -4.68
C LEU A 57 -5.76 -13.99 -4.27
N GLY A 58 -6.00 -13.34 -3.13
CA GLY A 58 -5.09 -12.33 -2.59
C GLY A 58 -3.68 -12.89 -2.38
N PHE A 59 -3.56 -14.08 -1.79
CA PHE A 59 -2.26 -14.73 -1.56
C PHE A 59 -1.52 -15.03 -2.87
N ILE A 60 -2.22 -15.60 -3.86
CA ILE A 60 -1.66 -15.87 -5.20
C ILE A 60 -1.15 -14.58 -5.85
N LEU A 61 -1.95 -13.51 -5.78
CA LEU A 61 -1.60 -12.22 -6.36
C LEU A 61 -0.45 -11.54 -5.61
N GLY A 62 -0.38 -11.66 -4.29
CA GLY A 62 0.76 -11.16 -3.49
C GLY A 62 2.08 -11.85 -3.84
N ILE A 63 2.06 -13.17 -4.04
CA ILE A 63 3.23 -13.90 -4.57
C ILE A 63 3.58 -13.42 -5.97
N PHE A 64 2.59 -13.28 -6.85
CA PHE A 64 2.81 -12.78 -8.21
C PHE A 64 3.45 -11.39 -8.19
N PHE A 65 2.93 -10.48 -7.38
CA PHE A 65 3.47 -9.14 -7.12
C PHE A 65 4.91 -9.17 -6.64
N PHE A 66 5.26 -10.08 -5.73
CA PHE A 66 6.64 -10.26 -5.29
C PHE A 66 7.56 -10.67 -6.45
N LEU A 67 7.15 -11.66 -7.25
CA LEU A 67 7.93 -12.15 -8.38
C LEU A 67 8.17 -11.08 -9.45
N ILE A 68 7.17 -10.23 -9.73
CA ILE A 68 7.31 -9.15 -10.72
C ILE A 68 7.92 -7.88 -10.14
N GLY A 69 7.89 -7.71 -8.81
CA GLY A 69 8.28 -6.48 -8.12
C GLY A 69 9.73 -6.10 -8.37
N GLY A 70 10.65 -7.07 -8.38
CA GLY A 70 12.05 -6.84 -8.73
C GLY A 70 12.23 -6.33 -10.16
N TYR A 71 11.46 -6.86 -11.13
CA TYR A 71 11.51 -6.40 -12.53
C TYR A 71 10.94 -4.99 -12.69
N ILE A 72 9.85 -4.67 -11.99
CA ILE A 72 9.26 -3.32 -11.99
C ILE A 72 10.26 -2.33 -11.39
N LEU A 73 10.87 -2.67 -10.25
CA LEU A 73 11.88 -1.83 -9.61
C LEU A 73 13.08 -1.63 -10.54
N TYR A 74 13.59 -2.69 -11.15
CA TYR A 74 14.69 -2.63 -12.12
C TYR A 74 14.34 -1.73 -13.31
N PHE A 75 13.12 -1.86 -13.85
CA PHE A 75 12.66 -1.04 -14.96
C PHE A 75 12.69 0.46 -14.60
N PHE A 76 12.08 0.86 -13.50
CA PHE A 76 12.06 2.28 -13.14
C PHE A 76 13.44 2.82 -12.73
N THR A 77 14.23 2.06 -11.97
CA THR A 77 15.52 2.54 -11.46
C THR A 77 16.63 2.48 -12.50
N ILE A 78 16.79 1.35 -13.19
CA ILE A 78 17.89 1.14 -14.14
C ILE A 78 17.48 1.58 -15.55
N VAL A 79 16.34 1.11 -16.06
CA VAL A 79 15.96 1.39 -17.45
C VAL A 79 15.52 2.84 -17.62
N VAL A 80 14.70 3.38 -16.72
CA VAL A 80 14.22 4.76 -16.83
C VAL A 80 15.22 5.74 -16.22
N VAL A 81 15.47 5.64 -14.91
CA VAL A 81 16.20 6.70 -14.18
C VAL A 81 17.69 6.72 -14.54
N SER A 82 18.38 5.58 -14.53
CA SER A 82 19.82 5.55 -14.86
C SER A 82 20.10 5.99 -16.30
N ASN A 83 19.19 5.75 -17.26
CA ASN A 83 19.37 6.22 -18.64
C ASN A 83 19.06 7.71 -18.81
N LEU A 84 18.12 8.27 -18.04
CA LEU A 84 17.74 9.69 -18.14
C LEU A 84 18.65 10.60 -17.32
N PHE A 85 19.13 10.15 -16.16
CA PHE A 85 19.84 10.98 -15.17
C PHE A 85 21.25 10.49 -14.85
N GLY A 86 21.65 9.30 -15.31
CA GLY A 86 22.97 8.72 -15.06
C GLY A 86 23.09 7.92 -13.76
N ALA A 87 24.21 7.21 -13.62
CA ALA A 87 24.47 6.31 -12.48
C ALA A 87 24.66 7.06 -11.16
N ASP A 88 25.29 8.24 -11.18
CA ASP A 88 25.52 9.04 -9.97
C ASP A 88 24.20 9.46 -9.31
N PHE A 89 23.18 9.78 -10.12
CA PHE A 89 21.84 10.11 -9.62
C PHE A 89 21.19 8.95 -8.86
N LEU A 90 21.37 7.72 -9.36
CA LEU A 90 20.88 6.51 -8.72
C LEU A 90 21.60 6.24 -7.40
N VAL A 91 22.92 6.44 -7.36
CA VAL A 91 23.73 6.31 -6.14
C VAL A 91 23.25 7.30 -5.07
N ASP A 92 22.99 8.53 -5.46
CA ASP A 92 22.47 9.55 -4.53
C ASP A 92 21.04 9.23 -4.07
N ALA A 93 20.19 8.71 -4.96
CA ALA A 93 18.84 8.26 -4.61
C ALA A 93 18.87 7.11 -3.59
N GLN A 94 19.78 6.15 -3.73
CA GLN A 94 19.95 5.03 -2.81
C GLN A 94 20.44 5.48 -1.43
N LYS A 95 21.38 6.45 -1.38
CA LYS A 95 21.85 7.02 -0.10
C LYS A 95 20.74 7.78 0.65
N GLY A 96 19.82 8.40 -0.10
CA GLY A 96 18.68 9.14 0.45
C GLY A 96 17.46 8.28 0.81
N ALA A 97 17.46 7.00 0.45
CA ALA A 97 16.34 6.10 0.70
C ALA A 97 16.22 5.75 2.19
N ILE A 98 15.01 5.83 2.74
CA ILE A 98 14.73 5.39 4.10
C ILE A 98 14.60 3.87 4.08
N SER A 99 15.55 3.18 4.69
CA SER A 99 15.50 1.72 4.78
C SER A 99 14.40 1.28 5.75
N THR A 100 13.35 0.69 5.19
CA THR A 100 12.26 0.04 5.93
C THR A 100 12.56 -1.42 6.30
N GLN A 101 13.71 -1.95 5.84
CA GLN A 101 14.16 -3.28 6.25
C GLN A 101 14.75 -3.22 7.67
N PRO A 102 14.27 -4.10 8.58
CA PRO A 102 14.80 -4.18 9.93
C PRO A 102 16.25 -4.68 9.89
N LEU A 103 17.16 -4.04 10.63
CA LEU A 103 18.53 -4.55 10.76
C LEU A 103 18.52 -5.74 11.72
N GLN A 104 18.70 -6.94 11.17
CA GLN A 104 18.84 -8.20 11.93
C GLN A 104 17.79 -8.38 13.04
N PRO A 105 16.49 -8.39 12.73
CA PRO A 105 15.46 -8.58 13.74
C PRO A 105 15.60 -9.95 14.40
N ASN A 106 15.43 -10.02 15.71
CA ASN A 106 15.24 -11.30 16.40
C ASN A 106 13.88 -11.91 16.03
N ILE A 107 13.66 -13.19 16.39
CA ILE A 107 12.44 -13.92 16.03
C ILE A 107 11.17 -13.22 16.54
N LEU A 108 11.21 -12.65 17.75
CA LEU A 108 10.07 -11.93 18.32
C LEU A 108 9.77 -10.65 17.53
N GLN A 109 10.80 -9.87 17.19
CA GLN A 109 10.65 -8.65 16.39
C GLN A 109 10.14 -8.97 14.99
N LEU A 110 10.68 -10.01 14.34
CA LEU A 110 10.21 -10.45 13.04
C LEU A 110 8.74 -10.88 13.10
N PHE A 111 8.35 -11.64 14.12
CA PHE A 111 6.94 -12.01 14.33
C PHE A 111 6.04 -10.78 14.48
N ILE A 112 6.44 -9.78 15.29
CA ILE A 112 5.68 -8.54 15.45
C ILE A 112 5.56 -7.81 14.12
N LEU A 113 6.65 -7.68 13.36
CA LEU A 113 6.64 -7.01 12.06
C LEU A 113 5.69 -7.71 11.07
N ILE A 114 5.69 -9.04 11.00
CA ILE A 114 4.74 -9.80 10.17
C ILE A 114 3.29 -9.52 10.60
N MET A 115 3.01 -9.52 11.90
CA MET A 115 1.66 -9.19 12.40
C MET A 115 1.25 -7.77 12.05
N GLN A 116 2.18 -6.81 12.09
CA GLN A 116 1.91 -5.44 11.68
C GLN A 116 1.61 -5.34 10.17
N GLN A 117 2.30 -6.09 9.32
CA GLN A 117 2.00 -6.11 7.88
C GLN A 117 0.57 -6.60 7.59
N ILE A 118 0.11 -7.62 8.32
CA ILE A 118 -1.23 -8.21 8.13
C ILE A 118 -2.33 -7.32 8.69
N PHE A 119 -2.16 -6.81 9.91
CA PHE A 119 -3.27 -6.21 10.66
C PHE A 119 -3.26 -4.69 10.68
N ILE A 120 -2.11 -4.05 10.42
CA ILE A 120 -1.98 -2.60 10.52
C ILE A 120 -1.70 -2.02 9.14
N ILE A 121 -0.54 -2.31 8.56
CA ILE A 121 -0.05 -1.62 7.36
C ILE A 121 -0.99 -1.83 6.18
N ALA A 122 -1.15 -3.09 5.73
CA ALA A 122 -2.00 -3.37 4.57
C ALA A 122 -3.45 -2.95 4.81
N VAL A 123 -3.97 -3.15 6.02
CA VAL A 123 -5.35 -2.76 6.36
C VAL A 123 -5.54 -1.25 6.26
N CYS A 124 -4.68 -0.47 6.91
CA CYS A 124 -4.82 0.99 6.98
C CYS A 124 -4.56 1.65 5.63
N GLU A 125 -3.51 1.23 4.92
CA GLU A 125 -3.19 1.76 3.60
C GLU A 125 -4.27 1.42 2.57
N GLU A 126 -4.69 0.15 2.48
CA GLU A 126 -5.74 -0.22 1.51
C GLU A 126 -7.07 0.44 1.84
N PHE A 127 -7.41 0.55 3.12
CA PHE A 127 -8.60 1.31 3.52
C PHE A 127 -8.54 2.77 3.07
N PHE A 128 -7.45 3.48 3.34
CA PHE A 128 -7.36 4.88 2.99
C PHE A 128 -7.28 5.10 1.48
N PHE A 129 -6.35 4.44 0.81
CA PHE A 129 -6.10 4.70 -0.60
C PHE A 129 -7.18 4.11 -1.49
N ARG A 130 -7.72 2.92 -1.19
CA ARG A 130 -8.66 2.26 -2.11
C ARG A 130 -10.08 2.57 -1.70
N ALA A 131 -10.46 2.22 -0.48
CA ALA A 131 -11.84 2.44 -0.09
C ALA A 131 -12.18 3.91 0.09
N PHE A 132 -11.40 4.67 0.84
CA PHE A 132 -11.74 6.07 1.08
C PHE A 132 -11.46 6.96 -0.14
N LEU A 133 -10.21 7.04 -0.61
CA LEU A 133 -9.86 8.00 -1.66
C LEU A 133 -10.52 7.69 -3.01
N ILE A 134 -10.50 6.44 -3.49
CA ILE A 134 -11.11 6.12 -4.79
C ILE A 134 -12.62 6.37 -4.73
N GLU A 135 -13.32 5.91 -3.69
CA GLU A 135 -14.77 6.10 -3.57
C GLU A 135 -15.13 7.59 -3.48
N LYS A 136 -14.48 8.36 -2.60
CA LYS A 136 -14.80 9.79 -2.44
C LYS A 136 -14.51 10.61 -3.70
N ILE A 137 -13.42 10.33 -4.40
CA ILE A 137 -13.10 11.01 -5.66
C ILE A 137 -14.05 10.57 -6.78
N SER A 138 -14.50 9.31 -6.75
CA SER A 138 -15.42 8.75 -7.76
C SER A 138 -16.80 9.42 -7.79
N TYR A 139 -17.19 10.15 -6.74
CA TYR A 139 -18.41 10.96 -6.77
C TYR A 139 -18.35 12.14 -7.75
N LYS A 140 -17.15 12.61 -8.09
CA LYS A 140 -16.92 13.75 -9.00
C LYS A 140 -16.23 13.39 -10.30
N LEU A 141 -15.42 12.33 -10.30
CA LEU A 141 -14.64 11.86 -11.45
C LEU A 141 -14.97 10.39 -11.73
N ASN A 142 -14.66 9.88 -12.92
CA ASN A 142 -14.82 8.45 -13.15
C ASN A 142 -13.81 7.63 -12.32
N VAL A 143 -14.11 6.34 -12.11
CA VAL A 143 -13.34 5.45 -11.24
C VAL A 143 -11.87 5.31 -11.64
N ILE A 144 -11.56 5.40 -12.94
CA ILE A 144 -10.18 5.29 -13.45
C ILE A 144 -9.37 6.52 -13.04
N HIS A 145 -9.93 7.72 -13.18
CA HIS A 145 -9.25 8.94 -12.72
C HIS A 145 -9.09 8.94 -11.20
N ALA A 146 -10.10 8.47 -10.45
CA ALA A 146 -10.01 8.32 -9.01
C ALA A 146 -8.87 7.37 -8.58
N MET A 147 -8.72 6.24 -9.28
CA MET A 147 -7.62 5.29 -9.08
C MET A 147 -6.25 5.91 -9.38
N ILE A 148 -6.12 6.65 -10.48
CA ILE A 148 -4.87 7.33 -10.84
C ILE A 148 -4.49 8.35 -9.75
N ILE A 149 -5.45 9.18 -9.31
CA ILE A 149 -5.22 10.18 -8.26
C ILE A 149 -4.82 9.51 -6.94
N SER A 150 -5.53 8.45 -6.52
CA SER A 150 -5.17 7.67 -5.34
C SER A 150 -3.75 7.09 -5.45
N SER A 151 -3.38 6.57 -6.63
CA SER A 151 -2.04 6.03 -6.88
C SER A 151 -0.94 7.08 -6.80
N LEU A 152 -1.23 8.33 -7.23
CA LEU A 152 -0.31 9.46 -7.05
C LEU A 152 -0.09 9.74 -5.55
N PHE A 153 -1.16 9.80 -4.76
CA PHE A 153 -1.06 10.02 -3.31
C PHE A 153 -0.30 8.88 -2.61
N PHE A 154 -0.53 7.63 -3.02
CA PHE A 154 0.20 6.47 -2.51
C PHE A 154 1.71 6.56 -2.81
N ALA A 155 2.07 6.94 -4.04
CA ALA A 155 3.48 7.10 -4.42
C ALA A 155 4.14 8.23 -3.62
N ILE A 156 3.48 9.40 -3.51
CA ILE A 156 3.96 10.53 -2.70
C ILE A 156 4.12 10.13 -1.24
N TYR A 157 3.20 9.32 -0.70
CA TYR A 157 3.30 8.82 0.67
C TYR A 157 4.58 7.98 0.89
N HIS A 158 4.94 7.14 -0.07
CA HIS A 158 6.12 6.28 0.01
C HIS A 158 7.44 6.97 -0.31
N VAL A 159 7.40 8.08 -1.06
CA VAL A 159 8.55 8.98 -1.26
C VAL A 159 8.19 10.40 -0.80
N PRO A 160 7.99 10.59 0.52
CA PRO A 160 7.43 11.83 1.06
C PRO A 160 8.32 13.02 0.74
N PRO A 161 7.80 14.02 0.00
CA PRO A 161 8.51 15.27 -0.21
C PRO A 161 8.94 15.84 1.14
N PHE A 162 10.09 16.52 1.16
CA PHE A 162 10.71 17.11 2.38
C PHE A 162 11.37 16.12 3.35
N LEU A 163 11.06 14.81 3.30
CA LEU A 163 11.75 13.80 4.12
C LEU A 163 12.86 13.07 3.37
N VAL A 164 12.72 12.92 2.04
CA VAL A 164 13.73 12.29 1.18
C VAL A 164 14.22 13.24 0.08
N PRO A 165 15.46 13.08 -0.42
CA PRO A 165 15.98 13.89 -1.52
C PRO A 165 15.16 13.73 -2.81
N LEU A 166 15.19 14.75 -3.67
CA LEU A 166 14.52 14.72 -4.98
C LEU A 166 14.96 13.52 -5.83
N SER A 167 16.23 13.11 -5.73
CA SER A 167 16.74 11.92 -6.41
C SER A 167 16.03 10.65 -5.99
N THR A 168 15.82 10.46 -4.69
CA THR A 168 15.04 9.34 -4.13
C THR A 168 13.58 9.39 -4.59
N ILE A 169 12.95 10.58 -4.58
CA ILE A 169 11.57 10.74 -5.07
C ILE A 169 11.47 10.28 -6.52
N ILE A 170 12.23 10.87 -7.43
CA ILE A 170 12.16 10.57 -8.87
C ILE A 170 12.47 9.10 -9.13
N THR A 171 13.43 8.53 -8.39
CA THR A 171 13.88 7.14 -8.60
C THR A 171 12.81 6.11 -8.25
N TYR A 172 12.14 6.26 -7.11
CA TYR A 172 11.20 5.26 -6.61
C TYR A 172 9.72 5.61 -6.85
N PHE A 173 9.40 6.84 -7.27
CA PHE A 173 8.02 7.26 -7.53
C PHE A 173 7.31 6.33 -8.52
N GLY A 174 7.95 6.03 -9.66
CA GLY A 174 7.36 5.17 -10.69
C GLY A 174 7.04 3.76 -10.18
N TYR A 175 7.92 3.21 -9.35
CA TYR A 175 7.74 1.90 -8.71
C TYR A 175 6.51 1.89 -7.80
N TYR A 176 6.42 2.82 -6.84
CA TYR A 176 5.29 2.89 -5.91
C TYR A 176 3.98 3.25 -6.62
N PHE A 177 4.02 4.16 -7.59
CA PHE A 177 2.87 4.54 -8.40
C PHE A 177 2.32 3.34 -9.18
N PHE A 178 3.19 2.55 -9.81
CA PHE A 178 2.78 1.38 -10.57
C PHE A 178 2.18 0.29 -9.68
N PHE A 179 2.77 0.03 -8.51
CA PHE A 179 2.20 -0.89 -7.54
C PHE A 179 0.82 -0.43 -7.02
N ALA A 180 0.68 0.87 -6.79
CA ALA A 180 -0.59 1.45 -6.40
C ALA A 180 -1.67 1.25 -7.48
N LEU A 181 -1.31 1.42 -8.76
CA LEU A 181 -2.19 1.14 -9.89
C LEU A 181 -2.59 -0.34 -9.96
N LEU A 182 -1.66 -1.28 -9.71
CA LEU A 182 -1.96 -2.71 -9.71
C LEU A 182 -2.98 -3.05 -8.61
N LEU A 183 -2.76 -2.59 -7.39
CA LEU A 183 -3.66 -2.78 -6.25
C LEU A 183 -5.01 -2.07 -6.46
N GLY A 184 -5.01 -0.87 -7.03
CA GLY A 184 -6.23 -0.15 -7.40
C GLY A 184 -7.03 -0.85 -8.50
N THR A 185 -6.35 -1.42 -9.49
CA THR A 185 -6.98 -2.24 -10.55
C THR A 185 -7.59 -3.49 -9.95
N LEU A 186 -6.87 -4.16 -9.05
CA LEU A 186 -7.38 -5.33 -8.33
C LEU A 186 -8.64 -5.00 -7.53
N TYR A 187 -8.62 -3.88 -6.81
CA TYR A 187 -9.77 -3.38 -6.05
C TYR A 187 -11.00 -3.18 -6.95
N ILE A 188 -10.84 -2.52 -8.10
CA ILE A 188 -11.94 -2.25 -9.03
C ILE A 188 -12.46 -3.55 -9.68
N VAL A 189 -11.56 -4.39 -10.19
CA VAL A 189 -11.92 -5.65 -10.88
C VAL A 189 -12.60 -6.64 -9.94
N LEU A 190 -12.23 -6.65 -8.66
CA LEU A 190 -12.86 -7.49 -7.64
C LEU A 190 -14.07 -6.83 -6.97
N ASN A 191 -14.76 -5.93 -7.69
CA ASN A 191 -15.98 -5.27 -7.23
C ASN A 191 -15.83 -4.59 -5.87
N GLN A 192 -14.72 -3.86 -5.69
CA GLN A 192 -14.39 -3.07 -4.50
C GLN A 192 -14.17 -3.93 -3.24
N SER A 193 -13.70 -5.17 -3.41
CA SER A 193 -13.40 -6.07 -2.30
C SER A 193 -12.05 -5.75 -1.67
N LEU A 194 -12.02 -5.10 -0.51
CA LEU A 194 -10.77 -4.79 0.19
C LEU A 194 -10.00 -6.05 0.64
N LEU A 195 -10.70 -7.11 1.07
CA LEU A 195 -10.06 -8.29 1.65
C LEU A 195 -8.96 -8.89 0.76
N SER A 196 -9.25 -9.12 -0.51
CA SER A 196 -8.26 -9.67 -1.46
C SER A 196 -7.08 -8.76 -1.67
N VAL A 197 -7.30 -7.44 -1.66
CA VAL A 197 -6.24 -6.44 -1.86
C VAL A 197 -5.35 -6.34 -0.62
N ILE A 198 -5.94 -6.33 0.57
CA ILE A 198 -5.23 -6.37 1.86
C ILE A 198 -4.36 -7.64 1.94
N VAL A 199 -4.91 -8.80 1.59
CA VAL A 199 -4.15 -10.06 1.61
C VAL A 199 -3.03 -10.04 0.56
N ALA A 200 -3.27 -9.52 -0.65
CA ALA A 200 -2.24 -9.40 -1.67
C ALA A 200 -1.09 -8.47 -1.24
N HIS A 201 -1.43 -7.29 -0.72
CA HIS A 201 -0.46 -6.32 -0.24
C HIS A 201 0.34 -6.84 0.96
N SER A 202 -0.32 -7.35 2.00
CA SER A 202 0.36 -7.94 3.15
C SER A 202 1.27 -9.10 2.76
N THR A 203 0.80 -10.00 1.89
CA THR A 203 1.63 -11.12 1.38
C THR A 203 2.87 -10.61 0.65
N PHE A 204 2.70 -9.62 -0.22
CA PHE A 204 3.82 -8.98 -0.92
C PHE A 204 4.84 -8.39 0.07
N ASN A 205 4.39 -7.58 1.03
CA ASN A 205 5.29 -6.95 2.01
C ASN A 205 6.01 -7.97 2.90
N ILE A 206 5.30 -9.02 3.35
CA ILE A 206 5.91 -10.09 4.14
C ILE A 206 7.01 -10.78 3.34
N LEU A 207 6.77 -11.09 2.07
CA LEU A 207 7.79 -11.72 1.22
C LEU A 207 9.01 -10.81 1.03
N VAL A 208 8.82 -9.50 0.83
CA VAL A 208 9.92 -8.52 0.74
C VAL A 208 10.72 -8.40 2.05
N ILE A 209 10.09 -8.65 3.20
CA ILE A 209 10.78 -8.65 4.50
C ILE A 209 11.57 -9.96 4.71
N LEU A 210 11.03 -11.08 4.24
CA LEU A 210 11.60 -12.41 4.48
C LEU A 210 12.67 -12.83 3.48
N LEU A 211 12.62 -12.32 2.24
CA LEU A 211 13.43 -12.76 1.10
C LEU A 211 14.17 -11.58 0.46
#